data_AF-A0AAV6IAK1-F1
#
_entry.id   AF-A0AAV6IAK1-F1
#
_cell.length_a   1.000
_cell.length_b   1.000
_cell.length_c   1.000
_cell.angle_alpha   90.00
_cell.angle_beta   90.00
_cell.angle_gamma   90.00
#
_symmetry.space_group_name_H-M   'P 1'
#
loop_
_entity.id
_entity.type
_entity.pdbx_description
1 polymer ?
#
loop_
_entity_poly.entity_id
_entity_poly.type
_entity_poly.pdbx_seq_one_letter_code
_entity_poly.pdbx_strand_id
1 'polypeptide(L)'
;MRENCSEASFECFRVSQVTCEGKYKQSDVPRQLVYGTMVYVRQTIVADASCALSRAVCIATRYSAVRRQFGSQNGGPETQVIDYKTQQSRLFPLLASAYAFRFIGEWLKWLYADVTQRLQANDFSTLPEAHACTAGLKSLTTTATADGIEECRKLCGGHGYLCSSGLPELFAVYVPACTYEGDNTVLLLQVRDMSCKVSHEDCFSAGVQQETSRYNSLYDSSRAFNAMSLRCSKSALLEAFEARAARMSVACAQNLSNFDNPEEGFAELSVDLVEAAVAHCQLIVVSKFIEKLQQEIPGKGVKQQLEVLCNIYALFLLHKHQGDFLSTGCITPKHAALANDELRSLYSQVRPNAIALVDAFNYTDHYLGSILGCYDGNVYPKLYEAAWKDPLNESVVPDGYHQYIRPLLKQEIRTARL
;
A
#
# COMPACT_ATOMS: atom_id res chain seq x y z
N MET A 1 -34.99 51.97 -2.37
CA MET A 1 -33.59 51.50 -2.36
C MET A 1 -33.52 50.26 -1.47
N ARG A 2 -33.85 49.09 -2.01
CA ARG A 2 -33.42 47.81 -1.42
C ARG A 2 -32.26 47.39 -2.31
N GLU A 3 -31.04 47.70 -1.89
CA GLU A 3 -29.85 47.21 -2.57
C GLU A 3 -29.89 45.68 -2.51
N ASN A 4 -29.93 45.07 -3.69
CA ASN A 4 -29.76 43.64 -3.87
C ASN A 4 -28.38 43.30 -3.29
N CYS A 5 -28.36 42.64 -2.14
CA CYS A 5 -27.16 42.01 -1.61
C CYS A 5 -26.92 40.71 -2.42
N SER A 6 -26.63 40.85 -3.71
CA SER A 6 -26.37 39.74 -4.63
C SER A 6 -24.89 39.36 -4.72
N GLU A 7 -24.03 39.93 -3.86
CA GLU A 7 -22.57 39.71 -3.93
C GLU A 7 -22.04 38.63 -2.98
N ALA A 8 -22.84 38.11 -2.05
CA ALA A 8 -22.43 37.03 -1.13
C ALA A 8 -22.64 35.61 -1.71
N SER A 9 -22.88 35.46 -3.01
CA SER A 9 -23.32 34.17 -3.60
C SER A 9 -22.19 33.16 -3.91
N PHE A 10 -20.94 33.45 -3.55
CA PHE A 10 -19.80 32.54 -3.76
C PHE A 10 -19.41 31.70 -2.54
N GLU A 11 -19.99 31.96 -1.36
CA GLU A 11 -19.65 31.24 -0.13
C GLU A 11 -20.53 29.99 0.08
N CYS A 12 -19.94 28.87 0.47
CA CYS A 12 -20.66 27.61 0.70
C CYS A 12 -21.41 27.63 2.04
N PHE A 13 -22.67 28.08 2.03
CA PHE A 13 -23.46 28.35 3.22
C PHE A 13 -24.04 27.13 3.99
N ARG A 14 -23.53 25.92 3.75
CA ARG A 14 -24.14 24.69 4.28
C ARG A 14 -23.91 24.52 5.79
N VAL A 15 -22.68 24.75 6.27
CA VAL A 15 -22.27 24.54 7.68
C VAL A 15 -22.04 25.85 8.45
N SER A 16 -21.87 26.95 7.72
CA SER A 16 -21.69 28.29 8.25
C SER A 16 -22.35 29.31 7.34
N GLN A 17 -22.84 30.41 7.91
CA GLN A 17 -23.52 31.47 7.20
C GLN A 17 -22.88 32.81 7.57
N VAL A 18 -22.75 33.71 6.61
CA VAL A 18 -22.40 35.11 6.86
C VAL A 18 -23.59 35.96 6.44
N THR A 19 -24.14 36.70 7.39
CA THR A 19 -25.28 37.59 7.12
C THR A 19 -24.84 38.78 6.26
N CYS A 20 -25.79 39.46 5.61
CA CYS A 20 -25.52 40.67 4.84
C CYS A 20 -24.86 41.79 5.67
N GLU A 21 -24.97 41.73 7.00
CA GLU A 21 -24.31 42.64 7.96
C GLU A 21 -22.86 42.23 8.29
N GLY A 22 -22.32 41.19 7.64
CA GLY A 22 -20.98 40.65 7.91
C GLY A 22 -20.87 39.80 9.18
N LYS A 23 -21.98 39.42 9.82
CA LYS A 23 -21.95 38.58 11.03
C LYS A 23 -21.91 37.10 10.68
N TYR A 24 -20.93 36.40 11.25
CA TYR A 24 -20.84 34.94 11.20
C TYR A 24 -21.93 34.28 12.04
N LYS A 25 -22.59 33.26 11.48
CA LYS A 25 -23.57 32.42 12.15
C LYS A 25 -23.28 30.95 11.81
N GLN A 26 -23.15 30.11 12.83
CA GLN A 26 -23.07 28.66 12.62
C GLN A 26 -24.44 28.13 12.20
N SER A 27 -24.47 27.26 11.18
CA SER A 27 -25.69 26.62 10.71
C SER A 27 -26.10 25.47 11.64
N ASP A 28 -27.36 25.04 11.55
CA ASP A 28 -27.89 23.88 12.30
C ASP A 28 -27.38 22.54 11.74
N VAL A 29 -26.63 22.57 10.64
CA VAL A 29 -26.01 21.41 10.01
C VAL A 29 -24.73 21.01 10.77
N PRO A 30 -24.62 19.77 11.28
CA PRO A 30 -23.43 19.29 11.96
C PRO A 30 -22.16 19.39 11.10
N ARG A 31 -21.10 20.01 11.63
CA ARG A 31 -19.80 20.12 10.93
C ARG A 31 -19.17 18.75 10.66
N GLN A 32 -19.51 17.75 11.47
CA GLN A 32 -19.10 16.37 11.36
C GLN A 32 -19.44 15.75 9.99
N LEU A 33 -20.48 16.26 9.31
CA LEU A 33 -20.86 15.82 7.96
C LEU A 33 -19.77 16.08 6.91
N VAL A 34 -18.88 17.06 7.14
CA VAL A 34 -17.74 17.34 6.26
C VAL A 34 -16.70 16.21 6.30
N TYR A 35 -16.61 15.46 7.41
CA TYR A 35 -15.70 14.32 7.48
C TYR A 35 -16.12 13.18 6.54
N GLY A 36 -17.40 13.11 6.16
CA GLY A 36 -17.90 12.13 5.20
C GLY A 36 -17.21 12.23 3.83
N THR A 37 -16.88 13.45 3.36
CA THR A 37 -16.15 13.62 2.09
C THR A 37 -14.71 13.16 2.20
N MET A 38 -14.02 13.45 3.32
CA MET A 38 -12.65 12.97 3.55
C MET A 38 -12.57 11.44 3.61
N VAL A 39 -13.52 10.79 4.29
CA VAL A 39 -13.60 9.32 4.36
C VAL A 39 -13.81 8.73 2.96
N TYR A 40 -14.70 9.31 2.16
CA TYR A 40 -14.94 8.88 0.78
C TYR A 40 -13.68 9.02 -0.11
N VAL A 41 -13.04 10.20 -0.10
CA VAL A 41 -11.86 10.44 -0.93
C VAL A 41 -10.71 9.51 -0.53
N ARG A 42 -10.49 9.27 0.77
CA ARG A 42 -9.48 8.31 1.22
C ARG A 42 -9.82 6.87 0.81
N GLN A 43 -11.10 6.49 0.81
CA GLN A 43 -11.54 5.19 0.29
C GLN A 43 -11.20 5.03 -1.19
N THR A 44 -11.41 6.06 -2.02
CA THR A 44 -11.07 5.99 -3.45
C THR A 44 -9.56 5.88 -3.65
N ILE A 45 -8.75 6.61 -2.87
CA ILE A 45 -7.29 6.53 -2.94
C ILE A 45 -6.77 5.12 -2.62
N VAL A 46 -7.35 4.45 -1.62
CA VAL A 46 -6.99 3.06 -1.27
C VAL A 46 -7.37 2.10 -2.41
N ALA A 47 -8.51 2.31 -3.06
CA ALA A 47 -8.89 1.53 -4.24
C ALA A 47 -7.91 1.76 -5.40
N ASP A 48 -7.52 3.01 -5.66
CA ASP A 48 -6.56 3.40 -6.69
C ASP A 48 -5.17 2.83 -6.43
N ALA A 49 -4.75 2.72 -5.16
CA ALA A 49 -3.52 2.03 -4.77
C ALA A 49 -3.51 0.58 -5.25
N SER A 50 -4.61 -0.15 -5.07
CA SER A 50 -4.72 -1.53 -5.57
C SER A 50 -4.62 -1.60 -7.10
N CYS A 51 -5.21 -0.63 -7.82
CA CYS A 51 -5.17 -0.55 -9.28
C CYS A 51 -3.76 -0.23 -9.80
N ALA A 52 -3.07 0.74 -9.20
CA ALA A 52 -1.72 1.11 -9.62
C ALA A 52 -0.72 -0.03 -9.33
N LEU A 53 -0.80 -0.65 -8.15
CA LEU A 53 0.08 -1.77 -7.80
C LEU A 53 -0.14 -2.98 -8.72
N SER A 54 -1.39 -3.35 -8.97
CA SER A 54 -1.72 -4.50 -9.84
C SER A 54 -1.27 -4.29 -11.28
N ARG A 55 -1.32 -3.07 -11.82
CA ARG A 55 -0.73 -2.75 -13.14
C ARG A 55 0.78 -3.01 -13.17
N ALA A 56 1.51 -2.49 -12.18
CA ALA A 56 2.96 -2.69 -12.11
C ALA A 56 3.34 -4.17 -11.94
N VAL A 57 2.65 -4.87 -11.04
CA VAL A 57 2.83 -6.30 -10.81
C VAL A 57 2.49 -7.11 -12.06
N CYS A 58 1.45 -6.74 -12.81
CA CYS A 58 1.09 -7.39 -14.07
C CYS A 58 2.24 -7.32 -15.08
N ILE A 59 2.80 -6.12 -15.27
CA ILE A 59 3.95 -5.90 -16.17
C ILE A 59 5.14 -6.74 -15.72
N ALA A 60 5.53 -6.63 -14.44
CA ALA A 60 6.69 -7.33 -13.91
C ALA A 60 6.51 -8.85 -13.95
N THR A 61 5.31 -9.37 -13.69
CA THR A 61 5.03 -10.81 -13.71
C THR A 61 5.10 -11.38 -15.11
N ARG A 62 4.44 -10.74 -16.09
CA ARG A 62 4.51 -11.17 -17.50
C ARG A 62 5.93 -11.11 -18.03
N TYR A 63 6.64 -10.00 -17.80
CA TYR A 63 8.01 -9.86 -18.25
C TYR A 63 8.96 -10.86 -17.56
N SER A 64 8.77 -11.15 -16.28
CA SER A 64 9.59 -12.13 -15.56
C SER A 64 9.41 -13.56 -16.07
N ALA A 65 8.26 -13.87 -16.68
CA ALA A 65 8.04 -15.14 -17.36
C ALA A 65 8.66 -15.16 -18.76
N VAL A 66 8.70 -14.04 -19.47
CA VAL A 66 9.34 -13.96 -20.81
C VAL A 66 10.87 -13.93 -20.70
N ARG A 67 11.40 -13.16 -19.75
CA ARG A 67 12.85 -12.96 -19.60
C ARG A 67 13.52 -14.22 -19.08
N ARG A 68 14.54 -14.66 -19.81
CA ARG A 68 15.48 -15.72 -19.40
C ARG A 68 16.86 -15.12 -19.23
N GLN A 69 17.58 -15.56 -18.20
CA GLN A 69 18.94 -15.12 -17.91
C GLN A 69 19.60 -16.13 -16.96
N PHE A 70 20.82 -16.58 -17.29
CA PHE A 70 21.58 -17.57 -16.52
C PHE A 70 20.91 -18.96 -16.47
N GLY A 71 21.55 -19.90 -15.76
CA GLY A 71 20.96 -21.19 -15.44
C GLY A 71 20.75 -22.12 -16.64
N SER A 72 21.41 -21.87 -17.78
CA SER A 72 21.40 -22.80 -18.91
C SER A 72 21.95 -24.15 -18.46
N GLN A 73 21.15 -25.20 -18.67
CA GLN A 73 21.59 -26.57 -18.45
C GLN A 73 21.97 -27.18 -19.80
N ASN A 74 23.21 -27.61 -19.94
CA ASN A 74 23.72 -28.33 -21.12
C ASN A 74 23.47 -27.64 -22.48
N GLY A 75 23.56 -26.31 -22.53
CA GLY A 75 23.31 -25.53 -23.76
C GLY A 75 21.84 -25.37 -24.13
N GLY A 76 20.92 -25.80 -23.24
CA GLY A 76 19.49 -25.55 -23.35
C GLY A 76 19.12 -24.09 -23.08
N PRO A 77 17.83 -23.73 -23.21
CA PRO A 77 17.36 -22.39 -22.91
C PRO A 77 17.67 -22.02 -21.46
N GLU A 78 18.07 -20.78 -21.24
CA GLU A 78 18.28 -20.20 -19.91
C GLU A 78 17.00 -20.25 -19.06
N THR A 79 17.15 -20.18 -17.74
CA THR A 79 16.04 -20.23 -16.78
C THR A 79 15.22 -18.93 -16.84
N GLN A 80 13.89 -19.03 -16.73
CA GLN A 80 13.03 -17.85 -16.65
C GLN A 80 13.31 -17.12 -15.34
N VAL A 81 13.43 -15.79 -15.36
CA VAL A 81 13.85 -15.06 -14.15
C VAL A 81 12.85 -15.20 -13.00
N ILE A 82 11.56 -15.40 -13.31
CA ILE A 82 10.51 -15.70 -12.32
C ILE A 82 10.73 -17.01 -11.55
N ASP A 83 11.60 -17.92 -12.01
CA ASP A 83 11.91 -19.17 -11.30
C ASP A 83 12.89 -18.96 -10.14
N TYR A 84 13.65 -17.86 -10.15
CA TYR A 84 14.55 -17.53 -9.05
C TYR A 84 13.78 -17.07 -7.82
N LYS A 85 14.13 -17.66 -6.66
CA LYS A 85 13.50 -17.32 -5.38
C LYS A 85 13.68 -15.85 -5.00
N THR A 86 14.75 -15.20 -5.44
CA THR A 86 14.99 -13.76 -5.27
C THR A 86 13.99 -12.91 -6.08
N GLN A 87 13.63 -13.32 -7.30
CA GLN A 87 12.58 -12.66 -8.08
C GLN A 87 11.22 -12.86 -7.42
N GLN A 88 10.93 -14.09 -6.98
CA GLN A 88 9.67 -14.44 -6.32
C GLN A 88 9.48 -13.72 -4.99
N SER A 89 10.53 -13.61 -4.16
CA SER A 89 10.47 -12.96 -2.85
C SER A 89 10.27 -11.45 -2.93
N ARG A 90 10.57 -10.84 -4.09
CA ARG A 90 10.35 -9.42 -4.35
C ARG A 90 8.99 -9.17 -5.02
N LEU A 91 8.59 -10.05 -5.94
CA LEU A 91 7.37 -9.89 -6.75
C LEU A 91 6.10 -10.43 -6.09
N PHE A 92 6.12 -11.64 -5.53
CA PHE A 92 4.90 -12.28 -5.04
C PHE A 92 4.30 -11.62 -3.78
N PRO A 93 5.09 -11.02 -2.87
CA PRO A 93 4.52 -10.16 -1.85
C PRO A 93 3.77 -8.97 -2.42
N LEU A 94 4.24 -8.35 -3.52
CA LEU A 94 3.55 -7.24 -4.17
C LEU A 94 2.25 -7.70 -4.85
N LEU A 95 2.26 -8.89 -5.46
CA LEU A 95 1.04 -9.52 -5.97
C LEU A 95 0.02 -9.76 -4.86
N ALA A 96 0.46 -10.31 -3.73
CA ALA A 96 -0.39 -10.50 -2.57
C ALA A 96 -0.93 -9.17 -2.00
N SER A 97 -0.08 -8.14 -1.93
CA SER A 97 -0.47 -6.78 -1.53
C SER A 97 -1.51 -6.18 -2.46
N ALA A 98 -1.42 -6.38 -3.78
CA ALA A 98 -2.42 -5.87 -4.73
C ALA A 98 -3.83 -6.43 -4.44
N TYR A 99 -3.93 -7.73 -4.14
CA TYR A 99 -5.19 -8.35 -3.72
C TYR A 99 -5.62 -7.91 -2.32
N ALA A 100 -4.70 -7.82 -1.37
CA ALA A 100 -4.98 -7.34 -0.02
C ALA A 100 -5.55 -5.90 -0.04
N PHE A 101 -4.95 -5.02 -0.84
CA PHE A 101 -5.37 -3.63 -1.01
C PHE A 101 -6.72 -3.53 -1.75
N ARG A 102 -7.00 -4.47 -2.66
CA ARG A 102 -8.32 -4.55 -3.29
C ARG A 102 -9.41 -4.87 -2.26
N PHE A 103 -9.19 -5.87 -1.40
CA PHE A 103 -10.18 -6.30 -0.41
C PHE A 103 -10.38 -5.28 0.73
N ILE A 104 -9.31 -4.61 1.17
CA ILE A 104 -9.48 -3.50 2.13
C ILE A 104 -10.23 -2.32 1.50
N GLY A 105 -10.05 -2.06 0.20
CA GLY A 105 -10.84 -1.06 -0.53
C GLY A 105 -12.33 -1.41 -0.60
N GLU A 106 -12.68 -2.69 -0.76
CA GLU A 106 -14.07 -3.17 -0.67
C GLU A 106 -14.67 -2.94 0.74
N TRP A 107 -13.91 -3.26 1.79
CA TRP A 107 -14.34 -3.01 3.16
C TRP A 107 -14.49 -1.52 3.47
N LEU A 108 -13.56 -0.66 3.01
CA LEU A 108 -13.68 0.79 3.19
C LEU A 108 -14.90 1.37 2.48
N LYS A 109 -15.33 0.78 1.35
CA LYS A 109 -16.56 1.17 0.69
C LYS A 109 -17.79 0.85 1.55
N TRP A 110 -17.80 -0.30 2.22
CA TRP A 110 -18.83 -0.63 3.20
C TRP A 110 -18.79 0.31 4.41
N LEU A 111 -17.60 0.58 4.96
CA LEU A 111 -17.42 1.50 6.09
C LEU A 111 -17.94 2.90 5.77
N TYR A 112 -17.66 3.41 4.57
CA TYR A 112 -18.20 4.70 4.12
C TYR A 112 -19.73 4.71 4.08
N ALA A 113 -20.36 3.63 3.61
CA ALA A 113 -21.81 3.51 3.59
C ALA A 113 -22.40 3.48 5.01
N ASP A 114 -21.79 2.71 5.93
CA ASP A 114 -22.20 2.64 7.34
C ASP A 114 -22.07 4.01 8.03
N VAL A 115 -20.92 4.68 7.89
CA VAL A 115 -20.67 6.02 8.45
C VAL A 115 -21.67 7.02 7.88
N THR A 116 -21.95 6.98 6.58
CA THR A 116 -22.93 7.90 5.95
C THR A 116 -24.33 7.67 6.50
N GLN A 117 -24.74 6.41 6.72
CA GLN A 117 -26.04 6.09 7.31
C GLN A 117 -26.15 6.58 8.76
N ARG A 118 -25.10 6.36 9.58
CA ARG A 118 -25.05 6.85 10.97
C ARG A 118 -25.08 8.37 11.05
N LEU A 119 -24.33 9.05 10.17
CA LEU A 119 -24.32 10.51 10.07
C LEU A 119 -25.70 11.09 9.75
N GLN A 120 -26.49 10.42 8.90
CA GLN A 120 -27.88 10.82 8.61
C GLN A 120 -28.80 10.65 9.83
N ALA A 121 -28.49 9.69 10.71
CA ALA A 121 -29.18 9.47 11.97
C ALA A 121 -28.64 10.34 13.12
N ASN A 122 -27.74 11.30 12.85
CA ASN A 122 -27.01 12.10 13.85
C ASN A 122 -26.22 11.26 14.88
N ASP A 123 -25.79 10.05 14.50
CA ASP A 123 -24.83 9.23 15.25
C ASP A 123 -23.40 9.53 14.77
N PHE A 124 -22.59 10.10 15.66
CA PHE A 124 -21.19 10.46 15.40
C PHE A 124 -20.19 9.54 16.13
N SER A 125 -20.67 8.48 16.79
CA SER A 125 -19.86 7.65 17.69
C SER A 125 -18.69 6.95 16.99
N THR A 126 -18.89 6.48 15.76
CA THR A 126 -17.87 5.75 14.98
C THR A 126 -17.00 6.64 14.08
N LEU A 127 -17.27 7.95 14.05
CA LEU A 127 -16.58 8.88 13.16
C LEU A 127 -15.07 9.03 13.47
N PRO A 128 -14.63 9.10 14.75
CA PRO A 128 -13.20 9.16 15.07
C PRO A 128 -12.44 7.92 14.60
N GLU A 129 -13.00 6.73 14.80
CA GLU A 129 -12.44 5.46 14.34
C GLU A 129 -12.36 5.43 12.82
N ALA A 130 -13.45 5.75 12.11
CA ALA A 130 -13.46 5.76 10.66
C ALA A 130 -12.43 6.74 10.08
N HIS A 131 -12.25 7.91 10.71
CA HIS A 131 -11.22 8.87 10.32
C HIS A 131 -9.81 8.31 10.49
N ALA A 132 -9.50 7.72 11.65
CA ALA A 132 -8.20 7.14 11.94
C ALA A 132 -7.89 5.96 11.01
N CYS A 133 -8.82 5.02 10.84
CA CYS A 133 -8.65 3.88 9.94
C CYS A 133 -8.40 4.33 8.50
N THR A 134 -9.19 5.27 7.98
CA THR A 134 -9.02 5.75 6.60
C THR A 134 -7.73 6.55 6.40
N ALA A 135 -7.30 7.34 7.40
CA ALA A 135 -6.02 8.05 7.37
C ALA A 135 -4.83 7.06 7.29
N GLY A 136 -4.80 6.10 8.20
CA GLY A 136 -3.74 5.11 8.29
C GLY A 136 -3.69 4.17 7.08
N LEU A 137 -4.84 3.70 6.61
CA LEU A 137 -4.90 2.84 5.41
C LEU A 137 -4.52 3.57 4.13
N LYS A 138 -4.89 4.85 3.97
CA LYS A 138 -4.40 5.68 2.87
C LYS A 138 -2.88 5.74 2.92
N SER A 139 -2.30 6.08 4.07
CA SER A 139 -0.85 6.20 4.21
C SER A 139 -0.11 4.88 3.94
N LEU A 140 -0.57 3.78 4.56
CA LEU A 140 0.02 2.44 4.39
C LEU A 140 -0.02 1.98 2.93
N THR A 141 -1.20 2.01 2.31
CA THR A 141 -1.39 1.47 0.95
C THR A 141 -0.72 2.31 -0.12
N THR A 142 -0.72 3.65 0.03
CA THR A 142 -0.04 4.53 -0.91
C THR A 142 1.47 4.37 -0.84
N THR A 143 2.05 4.34 0.36
CA THR A 143 3.49 4.11 0.57
C THR A 143 3.92 2.77 -0.02
N ALA A 144 3.25 1.68 0.38
CA ALA A 144 3.59 0.33 -0.10
C ALA A 144 3.44 0.17 -1.62
N THR A 145 2.47 0.86 -2.22
CA THR A 145 2.26 0.83 -3.67
C THR A 145 3.32 1.63 -4.42
N ALA A 146 3.70 2.82 -3.95
CA ALA A 146 4.74 3.62 -4.58
C ALA A 146 6.07 2.84 -4.63
N ASP A 147 6.47 2.27 -3.49
CA ASP A 147 7.65 1.41 -3.39
C ASP A 147 7.52 0.16 -4.27
N GLY A 148 6.32 -0.45 -4.29
CA GLY A 148 6.04 -1.65 -5.09
C GLY A 148 6.12 -1.42 -6.59
N ILE A 149 5.66 -0.27 -7.10
CA ILE A 149 5.75 0.09 -8.53
C ILE A 149 7.22 0.24 -8.93
N GLU A 150 8.00 0.97 -8.13
CA GLU A 150 9.42 1.16 -8.39
C GLU A 150 10.21 -0.15 -8.25
N GLU A 151 9.81 -1.04 -7.34
CA GLU A 151 10.38 -2.38 -7.24
C GLU A 151 10.05 -3.25 -8.46
N CYS A 152 8.82 -3.17 -8.99
CA CYS A 152 8.44 -3.81 -10.26
C CYS A 152 9.29 -3.31 -11.43
N ARG A 153 9.65 -2.03 -11.45
CA ARG A 153 10.59 -1.46 -12.43
C ARG A 153 11.96 -2.11 -12.32
N LYS A 154 12.51 -2.23 -11.10
CA LYS A 154 13.79 -2.92 -10.85
C LYS A 154 13.74 -4.40 -11.22
N LEU A 155 12.61 -5.08 -11.01
CA LEU A 155 12.41 -6.49 -11.37
C LEU A 155 12.46 -6.74 -12.88
N CYS A 156 12.25 -5.71 -13.70
CA CYS A 156 12.37 -5.77 -15.15
C CYS A 156 13.81 -5.51 -15.67
N GLY A 157 14.79 -5.33 -14.78
CA GLY A 157 16.19 -5.09 -15.13
C GLY A 157 16.37 -3.83 -16.00
N GLY A 158 17.36 -3.87 -16.91
CA GLY A 158 17.68 -2.72 -17.77
C GLY A 158 16.52 -2.26 -18.64
N HIS A 159 15.71 -3.17 -19.20
CA HIS A 159 14.55 -2.79 -20.02
C HIS A 159 13.45 -2.10 -19.21
N GLY A 160 13.37 -2.33 -17.90
CA GLY A 160 12.46 -1.59 -17.01
C GLY A 160 12.81 -0.10 -16.89
N TYR A 161 14.00 0.33 -17.32
CA TYR A 161 14.38 1.74 -17.34
C TYR A 161 13.76 2.50 -18.53
N LEU A 162 13.43 1.81 -19.63
CA LEU A 162 12.85 2.43 -20.81
C LEU A 162 11.44 2.96 -20.53
N CYS A 163 11.09 4.13 -21.07
CA CYS A 163 9.73 4.67 -20.99
C CYS A 163 8.68 3.71 -21.56
N SER A 164 9.04 2.95 -22.61
CA SER A 164 8.18 1.96 -23.25
C SER A 164 7.83 0.74 -22.35
N SER A 165 8.49 0.61 -21.20
CA SER A 165 8.08 -0.36 -20.17
C SER A 165 6.82 0.05 -19.41
N GLY A 166 6.40 1.32 -19.47
CA GLY A 166 5.25 1.88 -18.77
C GLY A 166 5.45 2.09 -17.25
N LEU A 167 6.48 1.49 -16.66
CA LEU A 167 6.73 1.54 -15.21
C LEU A 167 7.28 2.90 -14.73
N PRO A 168 8.20 3.59 -15.45
CA PRO A 168 8.67 4.91 -15.03
C PRO A 168 7.54 5.95 -14.94
N GLU A 169 6.68 6.00 -15.95
CA GLU A 169 5.53 6.91 -15.97
C GLU A 169 4.50 6.54 -14.90
N LEU A 170 4.21 5.24 -14.73
CA LEU A 170 3.31 4.75 -13.68
C LEU A 170 3.79 5.15 -12.28
N PHE A 171 5.09 5.09 -12.00
CA PHE A 171 5.63 5.56 -10.72
C PHE A 171 5.48 7.07 -10.58
N ALA A 172 5.88 7.83 -11.60
CA ALA A 172 5.85 9.29 -11.57
C ALA A 172 4.44 9.85 -11.37
N VAL A 173 3.43 9.26 -12.00
CA VAL A 173 2.03 9.67 -11.84
C VAL A 173 1.42 9.23 -10.51
N TYR A 174 1.93 8.15 -9.92
CA TYR A 174 1.37 7.57 -8.70
C TYR A 174 1.94 8.16 -7.41
N VAL A 175 3.25 8.45 -7.36
CA VAL A 175 3.92 8.92 -6.13
C VAL A 175 3.29 10.15 -5.45
N PRO A 176 2.60 11.09 -6.15
CA PRO A 176 1.87 12.18 -5.48
C PRO A 176 0.79 11.69 -4.50
N ALA A 177 0.30 10.45 -4.62
CA ALA A 177 -0.65 9.85 -3.69
C ALA A 177 -0.13 9.75 -2.25
N CYS A 178 1.19 9.80 -2.07
CA CYS A 178 1.82 9.85 -0.75
C CYS A 178 1.76 11.25 -0.09
N THR A 179 1.34 12.29 -0.83
CA THR A 179 1.38 13.69 -0.38
C THR A 179 0.02 14.38 -0.45
N TYR A 180 -0.75 14.21 -1.54
CA TYR A 180 -2.09 14.80 -1.61
C TYR A 180 -3.04 14.13 -0.60
N GLU A 181 -4.09 14.84 -0.19
CA GLU A 181 -5.04 14.39 0.86
C GLU A 181 -4.36 14.04 2.20
N GLY A 182 -3.24 14.73 2.48
CA GLY A 182 -2.46 14.62 3.71
C GLY A 182 -1.15 13.86 3.48
N ASP A 183 -0.05 14.45 3.94
CA ASP A 183 1.24 13.78 4.02
C ASP A 183 1.12 12.47 4.79
N ASN A 184 1.72 11.40 4.27
CA ASN A 184 1.58 10.06 4.82
C ASN A 184 2.06 9.93 6.28
N THR A 185 3.11 10.64 6.68
CA THR A 185 3.61 10.62 8.06
C THR A 185 2.65 11.37 8.98
N VAL A 186 2.18 12.55 8.56
CA VAL A 186 1.17 13.33 9.30
C VAL A 186 -0.12 12.54 9.50
N LEU A 187 -0.57 11.80 8.49
CA LEU A 187 -1.75 10.94 8.59
C LEU A 187 -1.55 9.79 9.57
N LEU A 188 -0.36 9.18 9.62
CA LEU A 188 -0.07 8.11 10.59
C LEU A 188 -0.05 8.65 12.03
N LEU A 189 0.42 9.87 12.24
CA LEU A 189 0.33 10.55 13.54
C LEU A 189 -1.11 10.80 14.00
N GLN A 190 -2.08 10.92 13.08
CA GLN A 190 -3.51 11.03 13.41
C GLN A 190 -4.14 9.70 13.88
N VAL A 191 -3.54 8.56 13.55
CA VAL A 191 -4.01 7.22 13.97
C VAL A 191 -3.77 6.98 15.47
N ARG A 192 -2.89 7.77 16.10
CA ARG A 192 -2.53 7.73 17.53
C ARG A 192 -3.74 7.67 18.45
N ASP A 193 -4.78 8.43 18.13
CA ASP A 193 -5.94 8.60 18.99
C ASP A 193 -6.78 7.32 19.14
N MET A 194 -6.55 6.27 18.33
CA MET A 194 -7.16 4.95 18.53
C MET A 194 -6.25 4.04 19.37
N SER A 195 -4.95 3.97 19.06
CA SER A 195 -3.99 3.09 19.76
C SER A 195 -3.71 3.49 21.21
N CYS A 196 -3.65 4.79 21.53
CA CYS A 196 -3.39 5.28 22.88
C CYS A 196 -4.66 5.52 23.72
N LYS A 197 -5.85 5.62 23.10
CA LYS A 197 -7.12 5.70 23.86
C LYS A 197 -7.60 4.32 24.34
N VAL A 198 -7.13 3.24 23.71
CA VAL A 198 -7.32 1.87 24.20
C VAL A 198 -6.66 1.65 25.57
N SER A 199 -5.70 2.48 26.01
CA SER A 199 -5.07 2.36 27.34
C SER A 199 -5.65 3.24 28.45
N HIS A 200 -6.55 4.19 28.15
CA HIS A 200 -7.23 5.01 29.16
C HIS A 200 -8.69 4.59 29.28
N GLU A 201 -9.10 4.07 30.45
CA GLU A 201 -10.43 3.53 30.74
C GLU A 201 -11.60 4.55 30.59
N ASP A 202 -11.32 5.84 30.39
CA ASP A 202 -12.28 6.92 30.66
C ASP A 202 -12.97 7.55 29.44
N CYS A 203 -12.87 6.97 28.24
CA CYS A 203 -13.72 7.39 27.12
C CYS A 203 -14.17 6.18 26.31
N PHE A 204 -15.44 6.18 25.89
CA PHE A 204 -16.09 5.32 24.89
C PHE A 204 -17.09 4.27 25.39
N SER A 205 -18.23 4.26 24.69
CA SER A 205 -19.45 3.50 24.89
C SER A 205 -19.28 1.98 24.74
N ALA A 206 -20.16 1.25 25.42
CA ALA A 206 -20.21 -0.20 25.76
C ALA A 206 -19.90 -1.26 24.67
N GLY A 207 -19.61 -0.89 23.42
CA GLY A 207 -19.18 -1.83 22.37
C GLY A 207 -17.67 -2.09 22.33
N VAL A 208 -16.84 -1.15 22.81
CA VAL A 208 -15.36 -1.20 22.69
C VAL A 208 -14.67 -1.69 23.97
N GLN A 209 -15.38 -1.77 25.10
CA GLN A 209 -14.86 -2.34 26.35
C GLN A 209 -14.34 -3.78 26.18
N GLN A 210 -14.90 -4.57 25.26
CA GLN A 210 -14.41 -5.92 24.95
C GLN A 210 -13.05 -5.93 24.23
N GLU A 211 -12.76 -4.95 23.36
CA GLU A 211 -11.49 -4.88 22.63
C GLU A 211 -10.34 -4.35 23.50
N THR A 212 -10.61 -3.38 24.37
CA THR A 212 -9.64 -2.85 25.34
C THR A 212 -9.23 -3.90 26.38
N SER A 213 -10.19 -4.64 26.94
CA SER A 213 -9.87 -5.76 27.85
C SER A 213 -9.10 -6.88 27.15
N ARG A 214 -9.36 -7.12 25.86
CA ARG A 214 -8.63 -8.09 25.05
C ARG A 214 -7.19 -7.62 24.78
N TYR A 215 -6.97 -6.35 24.41
CA TYR A 215 -5.64 -5.77 24.19
C TYR A 215 -4.75 -5.82 25.44
N ASN A 216 -5.29 -5.45 26.61
CA ASN A 216 -4.56 -5.55 27.89
C ASN A 216 -4.30 -7.02 28.28
N SER A 217 -5.27 -7.91 28.07
CA SER A 217 -5.06 -9.35 28.31
C SER A 217 -3.99 -9.97 27.38
N LEU A 218 -3.87 -9.47 26.15
CA LEU A 218 -2.88 -9.90 25.16
C LEU A 218 -1.48 -9.33 25.47
N TYR A 219 -1.39 -8.13 26.05
CA TYR A 219 -0.14 -7.56 26.55
C TYR A 219 0.45 -8.38 27.70
N ASP A 220 -0.39 -8.86 28.62
CA ASP A 220 0.06 -9.68 29.76
C ASP A 220 0.25 -11.15 29.39
N SER A 221 -0.44 -11.66 28.36
CA SER A 221 -0.31 -13.06 27.96
C SER A 221 0.96 -13.30 27.13
N SER A 222 2.01 -13.82 27.77
CA SER A 222 3.17 -14.42 27.11
C SER A 222 2.87 -15.83 26.58
N ARG A 223 1.75 -16.01 25.87
CA ARG A 223 1.42 -17.31 25.29
C ARG A 223 2.35 -17.58 24.11
N ALA A 224 3.33 -18.44 24.34
CA ALA A 224 4.19 -18.94 23.26
C ALA A 224 3.31 -19.67 22.22
N PHE A 225 3.34 -19.19 20.97
CA PHE A 225 2.65 -19.88 19.88
C PHE A 225 3.28 -21.25 19.61
N ASN A 226 2.51 -22.20 19.08
CA ASN A 226 3.09 -23.42 18.54
C ASN A 226 3.56 -23.14 17.10
N ALA A 227 4.78 -23.57 16.77
CA ALA A 227 5.31 -23.59 15.40
C ALA A 227 4.30 -24.07 14.34
N MET A 228 3.54 -25.14 14.64
CA MET A 228 2.55 -25.69 13.71
C MET A 228 1.28 -24.83 13.59
N SER A 229 0.90 -24.10 14.64
CA SER A 229 -0.29 -23.25 14.58
C SER A 229 -0.08 -22.04 13.68
N LEU A 230 1.13 -21.47 13.65
CA LEU A 230 1.48 -20.37 12.74
C LEU A 230 1.49 -20.79 11.26
N ARG A 231 1.78 -22.06 10.95
CA ARG A 231 1.77 -22.59 9.58
C ARG A 231 0.36 -22.85 9.05
N CYS A 232 -0.56 -23.25 9.92
CA CYS A 232 -1.83 -23.84 9.51
C CYS A 232 -3.07 -23.07 9.96
N SER A 233 -2.97 -22.16 10.93
CA SER A 233 -4.12 -21.44 11.47
C SER A 233 -4.08 -19.95 11.17
N LYS A 234 -5.09 -19.48 10.43
CA LYS A 234 -5.38 -18.05 10.23
C LYS A 234 -5.61 -17.34 11.57
N SER A 235 -6.14 -18.03 12.59
CA SER A 235 -6.32 -17.47 13.92
C SER A 235 -4.99 -17.16 14.60
N ALA A 236 -4.00 -18.06 14.49
CA ALA A 236 -2.69 -17.85 15.09
C ALA A 236 -1.92 -16.71 14.42
N LEU A 237 -2.09 -16.54 13.09
CA LEU A 237 -1.57 -15.37 12.38
C LEU A 237 -2.23 -14.08 12.87
N LEU A 238 -3.56 -14.05 13.02
CA LEU A 238 -4.25 -12.88 13.56
C LEU A 238 -3.78 -12.54 14.98
N GLU A 239 -3.74 -13.53 15.87
CA GLU A 239 -3.27 -13.36 17.24
C GLU A 239 -1.83 -12.81 17.29
N ALA A 240 -0.95 -13.23 16.39
CA ALA A 240 0.41 -12.70 16.30
C ALA A 240 0.45 -11.21 15.90
N PHE A 241 -0.39 -10.79 14.94
CA PHE A 241 -0.49 -9.38 14.53
C PHE A 241 -1.20 -8.53 15.59
N GLU A 242 -2.23 -9.07 16.25
CA GLU A 242 -2.91 -8.45 17.40
C GLU A 242 -1.89 -8.20 18.53
N ALA A 243 -1.12 -9.22 18.91
CA ALA A 243 -0.11 -9.11 19.96
C ALA A 243 0.99 -8.08 19.62
N ARG A 244 1.44 -8.04 18.35
CA ARG A 244 2.41 -7.03 17.89
C ARG A 244 1.85 -5.61 18.01
N ALA A 245 0.68 -5.36 17.42
CA ALA A 245 0.08 -4.03 17.42
C ALA A 245 -0.26 -3.56 18.85
N ALA A 246 -0.75 -4.47 19.70
CA ALA A 246 -1.02 -4.21 21.10
C ALA A 246 0.25 -3.85 21.88
N ARG A 247 1.30 -4.67 21.78
CA ARG A 247 2.57 -4.42 22.48
C ARG A 247 3.15 -3.05 22.12
N MET A 248 3.21 -2.73 20.84
CA MET A 248 3.75 -1.45 20.37
C MET A 248 2.91 -0.26 20.85
N SER A 249 1.58 -0.36 20.77
CA SER A 249 0.66 0.70 21.20
C SER A 249 0.76 0.96 22.72
N VAL A 250 0.76 -0.11 23.53
CA VAL A 250 0.88 0.00 24.99
C VAL A 250 2.26 0.51 25.40
N ALA A 251 3.34 0.07 24.74
CA ALA A 251 4.68 0.58 25.02
C ALA A 251 4.77 2.09 24.74
N CYS A 252 4.20 2.57 23.63
CA CYS A 252 4.12 4.00 23.33
C CYS A 252 3.33 4.76 24.40
N ALA A 253 2.17 4.23 24.83
CA ALA A 253 1.35 4.86 25.85
C ALA A 253 2.07 4.95 27.21
N GLN A 254 2.75 3.88 27.63
CA GLN A 254 3.58 3.86 28.84
C GLN A 254 4.72 4.87 28.76
N ASN A 255 5.44 4.92 27.63
CA ASN A 255 6.52 5.88 27.45
C ASN A 255 6.02 7.32 27.44
N LEU A 256 4.87 7.60 26.82
CA LEU A 256 4.22 8.92 26.85
C LEU A 256 3.86 9.34 28.29
N SER A 257 3.42 8.41 29.14
CA SER A 257 3.07 8.70 30.53
C SER A 257 4.27 9.10 31.40
N ASN A 258 5.50 8.87 30.94
CA ASN A 258 6.73 9.29 31.62
C ASN A 258 7.07 10.77 31.39
N PHE A 259 6.37 11.46 30.50
CA PHE A 259 6.59 12.88 30.22
C PHE A 259 5.58 13.74 30.95
N ASP A 260 6.06 14.80 31.63
CA ASP A 260 5.19 15.77 32.32
C ASP A 260 4.36 16.60 31.31
N ASN A 261 4.96 16.91 30.15
CA ASN A 261 4.30 17.61 29.05
C ASN A 261 3.90 16.62 27.93
N PRO A 262 2.60 16.39 27.70
CA PRO A 262 2.12 15.47 26.66
C PRO A 262 2.56 15.84 25.23
N GLU A 263 2.71 17.13 24.93
CA GLU A 263 3.11 17.57 23.58
C GLU A 263 4.60 17.30 23.32
N GLU A 264 5.44 17.46 24.35
CA GLU A 264 6.87 17.15 24.28
C GLU A 264 7.10 15.65 24.14
N GLY A 265 6.42 14.84 24.96
CA GLY A 265 6.47 13.38 24.83
C GLY A 265 5.97 12.90 23.46
N PHE A 266 4.95 13.56 22.90
CA PHE A 266 4.46 13.24 21.56
C PHE A 266 5.49 13.57 20.47
N ALA A 267 6.16 14.71 20.55
CA ALA A 267 7.18 15.09 19.59
C ALA A 267 8.38 14.12 19.64
N GLU A 268 8.84 13.79 20.85
CA GLU A 268 9.96 12.89 21.10
C GLU A 268 9.67 11.46 20.62
N LEU A 269 8.48 10.93 20.92
CA LEU A 269 8.07 9.55 20.57
C LEU A 269 7.35 9.45 19.23
N SER A 270 7.36 10.52 18.42
CA SER A 270 6.61 10.58 17.16
C SER A 270 6.95 9.45 16.19
N VAL A 271 8.21 9.00 16.17
CA VAL A 271 8.67 7.87 15.33
C VAL A 271 8.05 6.56 15.80
N ASP A 272 8.13 6.26 17.10
CA ASP A 272 7.56 5.03 17.69
C ASP A 272 6.04 4.98 17.47
N LEU A 273 5.37 6.13 17.59
CA LEU A 273 3.94 6.27 17.35
C LEU A 273 3.57 5.97 15.89
N VAL A 274 4.39 6.42 14.92
CA VAL A 274 4.19 6.11 13.51
C VAL A 274 4.37 4.61 13.26
N GLU A 275 5.38 3.97 13.85
CA GLU A 275 5.60 2.52 13.71
C GLU A 275 4.44 1.71 14.31
N ALA A 276 3.94 2.10 15.48
CA ALA A 276 2.77 1.48 16.11
C ALA A 276 1.51 1.64 15.25
N ALA A 277 1.29 2.83 14.67
CA ALA A 277 0.19 3.08 13.75
C ALA A 277 0.29 2.21 12.48
N VAL A 278 1.48 2.04 11.92
CA VAL A 278 1.72 1.15 10.78
C VAL A 278 1.41 -0.30 11.14
N ALA A 279 1.85 -0.78 12.31
CA ALA A 279 1.57 -2.14 12.77
C ALA A 279 0.05 -2.39 12.92
N HIS A 280 -0.69 -1.41 13.46
CA HIS A 280 -2.15 -1.47 13.55
C HIS A 280 -2.82 -1.49 12.17
N CYS A 281 -2.38 -0.63 11.23
CA CYS A 281 -2.93 -0.63 9.88
C CYS A 281 -2.65 -1.95 9.15
N GLN A 282 -1.47 -2.54 9.33
CA GLN A 282 -1.13 -3.85 8.77
C GLN A 282 -2.01 -4.97 9.34
N LEU A 283 -2.29 -4.95 10.66
CA LEU A 283 -3.26 -5.86 11.29
C LEU A 283 -4.65 -5.75 10.64
N ILE A 284 -5.15 -4.54 10.40
CA ILE A 284 -6.45 -4.32 9.72
C ILE A 284 -6.43 -4.96 8.33
N VAL A 285 -5.38 -4.75 7.53
CA VAL A 285 -5.32 -5.34 6.18
C VAL A 285 -5.31 -6.88 6.24
N VAL A 286 -4.54 -7.47 7.16
CA VAL A 286 -4.50 -8.93 7.35
C VAL A 286 -5.86 -9.47 7.81
N SER A 287 -6.52 -8.81 8.76
CA SER A 287 -7.83 -9.24 9.26
C SER A 287 -8.90 -9.18 8.16
N LYS A 288 -8.95 -8.11 7.38
CA LYS A 288 -9.92 -7.98 6.28
C LYS A 288 -9.67 -8.94 5.13
N PHE A 289 -8.41 -9.32 4.86
CA PHE A 289 -8.12 -10.40 3.93
C PHE A 289 -8.65 -11.75 4.48
N ILE A 290 -8.39 -12.07 5.75
CA ILE A 290 -8.88 -13.31 6.37
C ILE A 290 -10.42 -13.35 6.40
N GLU A 291 -11.08 -12.25 6.73
CA GLU A 291 -12.55 -12.11 6.68
C GLU A 291 -13.08 -12.32 5.26
N LYS A 292 -12.42 -11.76 4.24
CA LYS A 292 -12.81 -12.01 2.83
C LYS A 292 -12.78 -13.50 2.50
N LEU A 293 -11.79 -14.23 3.00
CA LEU A 293 -11.68 -15.68 2.80
C LEU A 293 -12.72 -16.50 3.57
N GLN A 294 -13.43 -15.93 4.54
CA GLN A 294 -14.55 -16.61 5.21
C GLN A 294 -15.82 -16.58 4.37
N GLN A 295 -15.93 -15.62 3.43
CA GLN A 295 -17.05 -15.52 2.50
C GLN A 295 -17.08 -16.69 1.50
N GLU A 296 -18.23 -16.87 0.87
CA GLU A 296 -18.40 -17.75 -0.27
C GLU A 296 -17.74 -17.11 -1.50
N ILE A 297 -16.69 -17.76 -2.01
CA ILE A 297 -15.97 -17.31 -3.20
C ILE A 297 -16.14 -18.40 -4.26
N PRO A 298 -17.00 -18.18 -5.28
CA PRO A 298 -17.25 -19.18 -6.31
C PRO A 298 -16.02 -19.37 -7.21
N GLY A 299 -15.91 -20.54 -7.81
CA GLY A 299 -14.85 -20.88 -8.75
C GLY A 299 -13.84 -21.89 -8.20
N LYS A 300 -13.55 -22.92 -9.00
CA LYS A 300 -12.64 -24.01 -8.63
C LYS A 300 -11.22 -23.46 -8.43
N GLY A 301 -10.68 -23.64 -7.22
CA GLY A 301 -9.31 -23.23 -6.88
C GLY A 301 -9.11 -21.74 -6.61
N VAL A 302 -10.11 -20.87 -6.83
CA VAL A 302 -10.00 -19.42 -6.61
C VAL A 302 -9.70 -19.11 -5.14
N LYS A 303 -10.53 -19.63 -4.24
CA LYS A 303 -10.36 -19.46 -2.79
C LYS A 303 -8.99 -19.98 -2.31
N GLN A 304 -8.52 -21.10 -2.86
CA GLN A 304 -7.23 -21.69 -2.51
C GLN A 304 -6.07 -20.76 -2.91
N GLN A 305 -6.10 -20.16 -4.10
CA GLN A 305 -5.06 -19.20 -4.50
C GLN A 305 -5.10 -17.93 -3.66
N LEU A 306 -6.30 -17.44 -3.32
CA LEU A 306 -6.44 -16.28 -2.42
C LEU A 306 -5.94 -16.58 -1.01
N GLU A 307 -6.12 -17.80 -0.50
CA GLU A 307 -5.54 -18.25 0.78
C GLU A 307 -4.01 -18.24 0.75
N VAL A 308 -3.41 -18.72 -0.34
CA VAL A 308 -1.95 -18.68 -0.53
C VAL A 308 -1.45 -17.23 -0.56
N LEU A 309 -2.12 -16.33 -1.28
CA LEU A 309 -1.77 -14.91 -1.31
C LEU A 309 -1.93 -14.24 0.06
N CYS A 310 -2.99 -14.54 0.80
CA CYS A 310 -3.20 -14.03 2.16
C CYS A 310 -2.04 -14.44 3.08
N ASN A 311 -1.64 -15.71 3.03
CA ASN A 311 -0.51 -16.21 3.83
C ASN A 311 0.81 -15.58 3.39
N ILE A 312 1.04 -15.37 2.08
CA ILE A 312 2.22 -14.66 1.59
C ILE A 312 2.26 -13.23 2.14
N TYR A 313 1.16 -12.48 2.07
CA TYR A 313 1.11 -11.11 2.57
C TYR A 313 1.44 -11.05 4.07
N ALA A 314 0.79 -11.89 4.88
CA ALA A 314 1.00 -11.92 6.32
C ALA A 314 2.42 -12.37 6.70
N LEU A 315 2.92 -13.47 6.13
CA LEU A 315 4.24 -14.01 6.45
C LEU A 315 5.37 -13.11 5.91
N PHE A 316 5.17 -12.42 4.79
CA PHE A 316 6.11 -11.42 4.31
C PHE A 316 6.24 -10.25 5.27
N LEU A 317 5.12 -9.72 5.78
CA LEU A 317 5.15 -8.66 6.79
C LEU A 317 5.77 -9.14 8.11
N LEU A 318 5.49 -10.37 8.51
CA LEU A 318 6.14 -11.00 9.67
C LEU A 318 7.66 -11.06 9.50
N HIS A 319 8.13 -11.48 8.33
CA HIS A 319 9.56 -11.49 8.01
C HIS A 319 10.17 -10.08 7.98
N LYS A 320 9.49 -9.12 7.33
CA LYS A 320 9.97 -7.73 7.21
C LYS A 320 10.07 -7.03 8.56
N HIS A 321 9.13 -7.27 9.46
CA HIS A 321 9.03 -6.64 10.78
C HIS A 321 9.34 -7.62 11.91
N GLN A 322 10.25 -8.58 11.66
CA GLN A 322 10.51 -9.68 12.58
C GLN A 322 10.91 -9.22 13.99
N GLY A 323 11.60 -8.08 14.12
CA GLY A 323 11.97 -7.49 15.41
C GLY A 323 10.75 -7.27 16.31
N ASP A 324 9.73 -6.59 15.79
CA ASP A 324 8.51 -6.26 16.52
C ASP A 324 7.79 -7.52 17.03
N PHE A 325 7.72 -8.56 16.20
CA PHE A 325 7.09 -9.82 16.57
C PHE A 325 7.88 -10.57 17.65
N LEU A 326 9.20 -10.57 17.58
CA LEU A 326 10.06 -11.18 18.60
C LEU A 326 9.95 -10.43 19.95
N SER A 327 9.83 -9.10 19.91
CA SER A 327 9.66 -8.26 21.11
C SER A 327 8.38 -8.55 21.90
N THR A 328 7.38 -9.20 21.28
CA THR A 328 6.17 -9.64 22.00
C THR A 328 6.42 -10.83 22.94
N GLY A 329 7.49 -11.59 22.73
CA GLY A 329 7.73 -12.89 23.39
C GLY A 329 6.80 -14.02 22.92
N CYS A 330 5.78 -13.74 22.11
CA CYS A 330 4.83 -14.76 21.62
C CYS A 330 5.41 -15.57 20.45
N ILE A 331 6.23 -14.92 19.61
CA ILE A 331 6.97 -15.52 18.50
C ILE A 331 8.44 -15.68 18.91
N THR A 332 8.98 -16.88 18.73
CA THR A 332 10.40 -17.17 18.97
C THR A 332 11.19 -17.12 17.65
N PRO A 333 12.53 -17.00 17.70
CA PRO A 333 13.36 -17.09 16.49
C PRO A 333 13.12 -18.37 15.68
N LYS A 334 12.82 -19.49 16.36
CA LYS A 334 12.47 -20.76 15.71
C LYS A 334 11.15 -20.67 14.95
N HIS A 335 10.13 -20.02 15.53
CA HIS A 335 8.85 -19.78 14.85
C HIS A 335 9.04 -18.90 13.61
N ALA A 336 9.85 -17.84 13.72
CA ALA A 336 10.14 -16.96 12.60
C ALA A 336 10.92 -17.68 11.48
N ALA A 337 11.87 -18.55 11.80
CA ALA A 337 12.57 -19.38 10.81
C ALA A 337 11.58 -20.29 10.04
N LEU A 338 10.65 -20.92 10.75
CA LEU A 338 9.62 -21.76 10.13
C LEU A 338 8.63 -20.95 9.28
N ALA A 339 8.27 -19.73 9.71
CA ALA A 339 7.47 -18.81 8.91
C ALA A 339 8.18 -18.46 7.58
N ASN A 340 9.51 -18.26 7.61
CA ASN A 340 10.29 -18.02 6.40
C ASN A 340 10.35 -19.25 5.49
N ASP A 341 10.40 -20.46 6.04
CA ASP A 341 10.36 -21.71 5.27
C ASP A 341 9.02 -21.89 4.57
N GLU A 342 7.93 -21.62 5.29
CA GLU A 342 6.57 -21.64 4.74
C GLU A 342 6.39 -20.58 3.65
N LEU A 343 6.89 -19.36 3.87
CA LEU A 343 6.86 -18.30 2.86
C LEU A 343 7.55 -18.73 1.55
N ARG A 344 8.71 -19.41 1.63
CA ARG A 344 9.40 -19.96 0.44
C ARG A 344 8.63 -21.10 -0.23
N SER A 345 7.91 -21.92 0.54
CA SER A 345 7.00 -22.94 0.02
C SER A 345 5.84 -22.31 -0.76
N LEU A 346 5.19 -21.30 -0.18
CA LEU A 346 4.06 -20.58 -0.80
C LEU A 346 4.47 -19.90 -2.11
N TYR A 347 5.67 -19.35 -2.20
CA TYR A 347 6.19 -18.82 -3.48
C TYR A 347 6.22 -19.90 -4.57
N SER A 348 6.59 -21.13 -4.22
CA SER A 348 6.60 -22.25 -5.17
C SER A 348 5.19 -22.66 -5.59
N GLN A 349 4.19 -22.50 -4.71
CA GLN A 349 2.77 -22.75 -5.01
C GLN A 349 2.14 -21.67 -5.90
N VAL A 350 2.52 -20.40 -5.70
CA VAL A 350 2.05 -19.28 -6.54
C VAL A 350 2.67 -19.30 -7.93
N ARG A 351 3.94 -19.71 -8.05
CA ARG A 351 4.69 -19.69 -9.30
C ARG A 351 3.93 -20.22 -10.53
N PRO A 352 3.28 -21.40 -10.51
CA PRO A 352 2.52 -21.88 -11.68
C PRO A 352 1.27 -21.03 -11.98
N ASN A 353 0.71 -20.34 -10.98
CA ASN A 353 -0.51 -19.53 -11.10
C ASN A 353 -0.24 -18.04 -11.32
N ALA A 354 1.01 -17.58 -11.25
CA ALA A 354 1.37 -16.16 -11.23
C ALA A 354 0.83 -15.38 -12.44
N ILE A 355 0.90 -15.94 -13.65
CA ILE A 355 0.36 -15.30 -14.87
C ILE A 355 -1.16 -15.20 -14.81
N ALA A 356 -1.84 -16.30 -14.46
CA ALA A 356 -3.31 -16.30 -14.34
C ALA A 356 -3.80 -15.31 -13.27
N LEU A 357 -3.06 -15.14 -12.18
CA LEU A 357 -3.38 -14.20 -11.11
C LEU A 357 -3.28 -12.73 -11.55
N VAL A 358 -2.37 -12.40 -12.48
CA VAL A 358 -2.29 -11.04 -13.04
C VAL A 358 -3.22 -10.85 -14.23
N ASP A 359 -3.51 -11.89 -14.99
CA ASP A 359 -4.50 -11.85 -16.07
C ASP A 359 -5.92 -11.68 -15.53
N ALA A 360 -6.19 -12.14 -14.30
CA ALA A 360 -7.45 -11.89 -13.60
C ALA A 360 -7.75 -10.39 -13.37
N PHE A 361 -6.74 -9.51 -13.44
CA PHE A 361 -6.97 -8.06 -13.42
C PHE A 361 -7.61 -7.54 -14.72
N ASN A 362 -7.56 -8.34 -15.79
CA ASN A 362 -8.20 -8.09 -17.07
C ASN A 362 -7.82 -6.73 -17.71
N TYR A 363 -6.55 -6.36 -17.60
CA TYR A 363 -6.03 -5.14 -18.22
C TYR A 363 -5.74 -5.36 -19.71
N THR A 364 -6.21 -4.42 -20.54
CA THR A 364 -5.85 -4.35 -21.96
C THR A 364 -4.44 -3.80 -22.12
N ASP A 365 -3.75 -4.20 -23.20
CA ASP A 365 -2.41 -3.67 -23.53
C ASP A 365 -2.42 -2.14 -23.64
N HIS A 366 -3.51 -1.55 -24.14
CA HIS A 366 -3.70 -0.10 -24.20
C HIS A 366 -3.68 0.54 -22.82
N TYR A 367 -4.38 -0.02 -21.83
CA TYR A 367 -4.41 0.52 -20.47
C TYR A 367 -3.10 0.27 -19.71
N LEU A 368 -2.46 -0.88 -19.94
CA LEU A 368 -1.14 -1.15 -19.37
C LEU A 368 -0.07 -0.21 -19.92
N GLY A 369 -0.17 0.19 -21.19
CA GLY A 369 0.79 1.10 -21.82
C GLY A 369 2.22 0.54 -21.77
N SER A 370 2.38 -0.78 -21.81
CA SER A 370 3.65 -1.46 -21.53
C SER A 370 3.98 -2.51 -22.57
N ILE A 371 5.14 -2.37 -23.19
CA ILE A 371 5.68 -3.38 -24.10
C ILE A 371 6.13 -4.63 -23.33
N LEU A 372 6.72 -4.43 -22.14
CA LEU A 372 7.19 -5.55 -21.30
C LEU A 372 6.03 -6.39 -20.75
N GLY A 373 4.90 -5.73 -20.49
CA GLY A 373 3.68 -6.35 -19.95
C GLY A 373 2.66 -6.77 -21.01
N CYS A 374 3.03 -6.82 -22.29
CA CYS A 374 2.11 -7.20 -23.37
C CYS A 374 1.52 -8.60 -23.14
N TYR A 375 0.22 -8.73 -23.42
CA TYR A 375 -0.55 -9.96 -23.13
C TYR A 375 0.01 -11.20 -23.86
N ASP A 376 0.45 -11.02 -25.10
CA ASP A 376 1.00 -12.10 -25.95
C ASP A 376 2.44 -12.51 -25.58
N GLY A 377 3.10 -11.77 -24.68
CA GLY A 377 4.50 -12.00 -24.31
C GLY A 377 5.50 -11.71 -25.43
N ASN A 378 5.10 -11.07 -26.53
CA ASN A 378 5.94 -10.77 -27.68
C ASN A 378 6.82 -9.52 -27.45
N VAL A 379 7.63 -9.55 -26.40
CA VAL A 379 8.31 -8.37 -25.85
C VAL A 379 9.44 -7.86 -26.76
N TYR A 380 10.38 -8.72 -27.16
CA TYR A 380 11.61 -8.27 -27.82
C TYR A 380 11.37 -7.66 -29.21
N PRO A 381 10.51 -8.22 -30.08
CA PRO A 381 10.18 -7.58 -31.36
C PRO A 381 9.50 -6.23 -31.17
N LYS A 382 8.55 -6.13 -30.22
CA LYS A 382 7.88 -4.86 -29.91
C LYS A 382 8.83 -3.82 -29.33
N LEU A 383 9.81 -4.22 -28.50
CA LEU A 383 10.85 -3.32 -28.00
C LEU A 383 11.69 -2.75 -29.15
N TYR A 384 12.09 -3.61 -30.09
CA TYR A 384 12.84 -3.19 -31.27
C TYR A 384 12.02 -2.22 -32.14
N GLU A 385 10.75 -2.55 -32.41
CA GLU A 385 9.84 -1.67 -33.17
C GLU A 385 9.64 -0.31 -32.48
N ALA A 386 9.53 -0.28 -31.16
CA ALA A 386 9.36 0.96 -30.40
C ALA A 386 10.62 1.82 -30.41
N ALA A 387 11.82 1.23 -30.40
CA ALA A 387 13.06 1.98 -30.49
C ALA A 387 13.13 2.79 -31.80
N TRP A 388 12.68 2.21 -32.92
CA TRP A 388 12.62 2.92 -34.21
C TRP A 388 11.66 4.11 -34.25
N LYS A 389 10.72 4.19 -33.30
CA LYS A 389 9.77 5.32 -33.20
C LYS A 389 10.33 6.48 -32.38
N ASP A 390 11.50 6.33 -31.76
CA ASP A 390 12.17 7.43 -31.06
C ASP A 390 12.58 8.52 -32.07
N PRO A 391 12.26 9.81 -31.82
CA PRO A 391 12.56 10.89 -32.75
C PRO A 391 14.07 11.03 -33.03
N LEU A 392 14.94 10.54 -32.14
CA LEU A 392 16.37 10.53 -32.37
C LEU A 392 16.78 9.62 -33.54
N ASN A 393 15.93 8.65 -33.91
CA ASN A 393 16.16 7.73 -35.01
C ASN A 393 15.56 8.22 -36.34
N GLU A 394 15.00 9.43 -36.41
CA GLU A 394 14.55 10.03 -37.68
C GLU A 394 15.71 10.26 -38.67
N SER A 395 16.93 10.49 -38.16
CA SER A 395 18.14 10.64 -38.97
C SER A 395 19.26 9.74 -38.46
N VAL A 396 19.98 9.10 -39.40
CA VAL A 396 21.15 8.25 -39.06
C VAL A 396 22.31 9.07 -38.50
N VAL A 397 22.47 10.31 -39.01
CA VAL A 397 23.43 11.27 -38.48
C VAL A 397 22.66 12.21 -37.56
N PRO A 398 23.03 12.32 -36.27
CA PRO A 398 22.29 13.15 -35.33
C PRO A 398 22.51 14.63 -35.66
N ASP A 399 21.47 15.44 -35.44
CA ASP A 399 21.63 16.89 -35.47
C ASP A 399 22.70 17.34 -34.47
N GLY A 400 23.48 18.36 -34.82
CA GLY A 400 24.67 18.77 -34.08
C GLY A 400 25.95 18.01 -34.44
N TYR A 401 25.90 16.88 -35.17
CA TYR A 401 27.12 16.16 -35.55
C TYR A 401 28.08 17.03 -36.36
N HIS A 402 27.57 17.73 -37.39
CA HIS A 402 28.42 18.54 -38.27
C HIS A 402 28.98 19.78 -37.58
N GLN A 403 28.24 20.39 -36.65
CA GLN A 403 28.64 21.60 -35.94
C GLN A 403 29.60 21.29 -34.77
N TYR A 404 29.37 20.21 -34.03
CA TYR A 404 30.02 19.99 -32.73
C TYR A 404 30.93 18.77 -32.70
N ILE A 405 30.56 17.67 -33.37
CA ILE A 405 31.30 16.40 -33.29
C ILE A 405 32.36 16.32 -34.40
N ARG A 406 31.99 16.65 -35.64
CA ARG A 406 32.89 16.57 -36.80
C ARG A 406 34.15 17.45 -36.63
N PRO A 407 34.06 18.71 -36.17
CA PRO A 407 35.26 19.54 -35.97
C PRO A 407 36.15 19.01 -34.85
N LEU A 408 35.57 18.44 -33.77
CA LEU A 408 36.31 17.80 -32.68
C LEU A 408 37.11 16.60 -33.19
N LEU A 409 36.45 15.71 -33.93
CA LEU A 409 37.08 14.51 -34.49
C LEU A 409 38.21 14.85 -35.47
N LYS A 410 38.06 15.95 -36.21
CA LYS A 410 39.07 16.43 -37.17
C LYS A 410 40.15 17.33 -36.56
N GLN A 411 40.11 17.61 -35.25
CA GLN A 411 41.03 18.55 -34.59
C GLN A 411 40.99 19.96 -35.22
N GLU A 412 39.84 20.35 -35.76
CA GLU A 412 39.61 21.66 -36.38
C GLU A 412 39.20 22.72 -35.32
N ILE A 413 39.07 22.31 -34.06
CA ILE A 413 38.82 23.21 -32.94
C ILE A 413 40.12 23.94 -32.61
N ARG A 414 40.15 25.25 -32.84
CA ARG A 414 41.24 26.11 -32.36
C ARG A 414 41.19 26.14 -30.83
N THR A 415 41.99 25.31 -30.16
CA THR A 415 42.33 25.54 -28.75
C THR A 415 43.00 26.90 -28.68
N ALA A 416 42.38 27.85 -27.98
CA ALA A 416 43.05 29.10 -27.64
C ALA A 416 44.37 28.73 -26.94
N ARG A 417 45.50 29.07 -27.54
CA ARG A 417 46.79 29.02 -26.86
C ARG A 417 46.72 30.06 -25.74
N LEU A 418 46.68 29.59 -24.49
CA LEU A 418 46.91 30.41 -23.30
C LEU A 418 48.33 30.96 -23.31
#